data_AF-A0A0N7ADK2-F1
#
_entry.id   AF-A0A0N7ADK2-F1
#
_cell.length_a   1.000
_cell.length_b   1.000
_cell.length_c   1.000
_cell.angle_alpha   90.00
_cell.angle_beta   90.00
_cell.angle_gamma   90.00
#
_symmetry.space_group_name_H-M   'P 1'
#
loop_
_entity.id
_entity.type
_entity.pdbx_description
1 polymer ?
#
loop_
_entity_poly.entity_id
_entity_poly.type
_entity_poly.pdbx_seq_one_letter_code
_entity_poly.pdbx_strand_id
1 'polypeptide(L)'
;MNIDIAKSTLLDKNSHIAKKMRSLFYLRNIKTDESAKILCEAFKDTSVLLKHELAYVLGQMLLDCTIPVLIEVLNNENEDEIVRHEAGEALGNFPFNEKIAQILEKHSKSNSKPVAETCFIALNKINLKRNDISVFNSRDPAYPLENVSFEEATKIFLSDENLYKRYEAMFFLRNLGTKEAIEVLGKGMDDESALFKHEIAFICGQMANPLSTDFLIKKMNNENEHGMVRHECAEALGIIGNEKCLKALVKFKESKCDILRESVEVAIDLHGYVNSDEKEYCVV
;
A
#
# COMPACT_ATOMS: atom_id res chain seq x y z
N MET A 1 -1.42 2.36 24.76
CA MET A 1 -2.38 1.27 24.50
C MET A 1 -1.80 -0.06 24.99
N ASN A 2 -2.62 -1.09 25.27
CA ASN A 2 -2.18 -2.47 25.52
C ASN A 2 -2.78 -3.42 24.47
N ILE A 3 -2.30 -4.67 24.41
CA ILE A 3 -2.71 -5.63 23.37
C ILE A 3 -4.20 -5.99 23.43
N ASP A 4 -4.79 -6.08 24.62
CA ASP A 4 -6.21 -6.41 24.81
C ASP A 4 -7.13 -5.30 24.30
N ILE A 5 -6.77 -4.03 24.57
CA ILE A 5 -7.50 -2.86 24.08
C ILE A 5 -7.40 -2.81 22.55
N ALA A 6 -6.19 -2.95 21.99
CA ALA A 6 -5.99 -2.94 20.55
C ALA A 6 -6.78 -4.06 19.85
N LYS A 7 -6.77 -5.27 20.42
CA LYS A 7 -7.58 -6.40 19.96
C LYS A 7 -9.08 -6.08 20.00
N SER A 8 -9.57 -5.58 21.13
CA SER A 8 -10.99 -5.28 21.31
C SER A 8 -11.47 -4.21 20.33
N THR A 9 -10.67 -3.16 20.10
CA THR A 9 -11.01 -2.10 19.15
C THR A 9 -10.94 -2.59 17.70
N LEU A 10 -9.88 -3.34 17.34
CA LEU A 10 -9.71 -3.84 15.97
C LEU A 10 -10.85 -4.78 15.56
N LEU A 11 -11.31 -5.65 16.46
CA LEU A 11 -12.33 -6.66 16.18
C LEU A 11 -13.77 -6.17 16.39
N ASP A 12 -13.97 -4.95 16.90
CA ASP A 12 -15.29 -4.37 17.10
C ASP A 12 -15.88 -3.85 15.79
N LYS A 13 -17.02 -4.41 15.38
CA LYS A 13 -17.72 -4.04 14.16
C LYS A 13 -18.21 -2.59 14.14
N ASN A 14 -18.41 -1.98 15.32
CA ASN A 14 -18.91 -0.61 15.43
C ASN A 14 -17.80 0.43 15.59
N SER A 15 -16.54 -0.01 15.72
CA SER A 15 -15.41 0.91 15.85
C SER A 15 -15.11 1.60 14.53
N HIS A 16 -14.89 2.91 14.60
CA HIS A 16 -14.47 3.75 13.48
C HIS A 16 -13.17 3.25 12.84
N ILE A 17 -13.04 3.40 11.52
CA ILE A 17 -11.89 2.86 10.78
C ILE A 17 -10.58 3.48 11.25
N ALA A 18 -10.55 4.78 11.58
CA ALA A 18 -9.35 5.42 12.12
C ALA A 18 -8.86 4.77 13.44
N LYS A 19 -9.77 4.40 14.35
CA LYS A 19 -9.41 3.71 15.61
C LYS A 19 -8.91 2.29 15.37
N LYS A 20 -9.49 1.59 14.39
CA LYS A 20 -9.02 0.28 13.96
C LYS A 20 -7.62 0.37 13.38
N MET A 21 -7.33 1.37 12.54
CA MET A 21 -5.98 1.59 11.99
C MET A 21 -4.93 1.89 13.06
N ARG A 22 -5.24 2.76 14.04
CA ARG A 22 -4.34 2.98 15.19
C ARG A 22 -4.06 1.68 15.96
N SER A 23 -5.08 0.83 16.15
CA SER A 23 -4.95 -0.49 16.80
C SER A 23 -4.12 -1.47 15.98
N LEU A 24 -4.32 -1.49 14.66
CA LEU A 24 -3.57 -2.29 13.70
C LEU A 24 -2.08 -1.92 13.73
N PHE A 25 -1.72 -0.64 13.63
CA PHE A 25 -0.32 -0.20 13.65
C PHE A 25 0.36 -0.46 14.99
N TYR A 26 -0.38 -0.34 16.10
CA TYR A 26 0.14 -0.75 17.41
C TYR A 26 0.50 -2.25 17.43
N LEU A 27 -0.42 -3.13 17.01
CA LEU A 27 -0.19 -4.58 16.96
C LEU A 27 0.96 -4.96 16.03
N ARG A 28 1.07 -4.27 14.89
CA ARG A 28 2.19 -4.38 13.94
C ARG A 28 3.53 -4.07 14.61
N ASN A 29 3.58 -3.06 15.46
CA ASN A 29 4.81 -2.63 16.13
C ASN A 29 5.24 -3.55 17.29
N ILE A 30 4.32 -4.30 17.91
CA ILE A 30 4.67 -5.33 18.91
C ILE A 30 5.46 -6.47 18.27
N LYS A 31 5.08 -6.86 17.04
CA LYS A 31 5.75 -7.88 16.23
C LYS A 31 5.93 -9.24 16.94
N THR A 32 4.85 -9.76 17.52
CA THR A 32 4.81 -11.11 18.13
C THR A 32 3.82 -12.01 17.39
N ASP A 33 3.95 -13.33 17.54
CA ASP A 33 2.97 -14.29 17.03
C ASP A 33 1.55 -14.02 17.56
N GLU A 34 1.43 -13.53 18.79
CA GLU A 34 0.16 -13.14 19.37
C GLU A 34 -0.46 -11.95 18.62
N SER A 35 0.33 -10.88 18.40
CA SER A 35 -0.18 -9.70 17.68
C SER A 35 -0.50 -10.02 16.22
N ALA A 36 0.32 -10.85 15.55
CA ALA A 36 0.03 -11.35 14.21
C ALA A 36 -1.26 -12.18 14.14
N LYS A 37 -1.50 -13.07 15.10
CA LYS A 37 -2.76 -13.86 15.13
C LYS A 37 -4.00 -12.99 15.31
N ILE A 38 -3.89 -11.91 16.08
CA ILE A 38 -4.98 -10.93 16.24
C ILE A 38 -5.25 -10.22 14.90
N LEU A 39 -4.20 -9.79 14.20
CA LEU A 39 -4.31 -9.19 12.87
C LEU A 39 -4.93 -10.17 11.86
N CYS A 40 -4.52 -11.44 11.88
CA CYS A 40 -5.13 -12.49 11.06
C CYS A 40 -6.63 -12.68 11.35
N GLU A 41 -7.05 -12.61 12.62
CA GLU A 41 -8.46 -12.72 13.00
C GLU A 41 -9.32 -11.57 12.42
N ALA A 42 -8.72 -10.40 12.20
CA ALA A 42 -9.41 -9.20 11.74
C ALA A 42 -9.79 -9.25 10.24
N PHE A 43 -9.33 -10.23 9.46
CA PHE A 43 -9.79 -10.43 8.06
C PHE A 43 -11.29 -10.76 7.95
N LYS A 44 -11.98 -11.03 9.07
CA LYS A 44 -13.45 -11.17 9.13
C LYS A 44 -14.21 -9.85 9.01
N ASP A 45 -13.52 -8.72 8.98
CA ASP A 45 -14.12 -7.40 8.80
C ASP A 45 -14.66 -7.21 7.37
N THR A 46 -15.56 -6.25 7.18
CA THR A 46 -16.16 -5.94 5.89
C THR A 46 -15.42 -4.83 5.14
N SER A 47 -14.61 -4.01 5.84
CA SER A 47 -13.83 -2.95 5.23
C SER A 47 -12.73 -3.52 4.33
N VAL A 48 -12.79 -3.19 3.04
CA VAL A 48 -11.74 -3.52 2.07
C VAL A 48 -10.43 -2.82 2.47
N LEU A 49 -10.50 -1.57 2.92
CA LEU A 49 -9.34 -0.81 3.37
C LEU A 49 -8.63 -1.52 4.53
N LEU A 50 -9.38 -1.91 5.56
CA LEU A 50 -8.79 -2.57 6.73
C LEU A 50 -8.12 -3.88 6.33
N LYS A 51 -8.80 -4.70 5.52
CA LYS A 51 -8.26 -6.01 5.11
C LYS A 51 -7.03 -5.88 4.22
N HIS A 52 -7.01 -4.89 3.34
CA HIS A 52 -5.81 -4.50 2.60
C HIS A 52 -4.67 -4.17 3.57
N GLU A 53 -4.89 -3.24 4.50
CA GLU A 53 -3.87 -2.80 5.43
C GLU A 53 -3.37 -3.94 6.35
N LEU A 54 -4.25 -4.86 6.73
CA LEU A 54 -3.88 -6.09 7.45
C LEU A 54 -2.86 -6.90 6.64
N ALA A 55 -3.11 -7.15 5.36
CA ALA A 55 -2.18 -7.90 4.51
C ALA A 55 -0.83 -7.18 4.40
N TYR A 56 -0.84 -5.85 4.16
CA TYR A 56 0.36 -5.03 4.08
C TYR A 56 1.21 -5.18 5.34
N VAL A 57 0.63 -4.95 6.53
CA VAL A 57 1.40 -5.01 7.78
C VAL A 57 1.90 -6.41 8.10
N LEU A 58 1.15 -7.46 7.79
CA LEU A 58 1.60 -8.84 7.96
C LEU A 58 2.80 -9.15 7.06
N GLY A 59 2.80 -8.64 5.82
CA GLY A 59 3.94 -8.70 4.90
C GLY A 59 5.17 -7.95 5.41
N GLN A 60 4.98 -6.80 6.09
CA GLN A 60 6.10 -6.07 6.70
C GLN A 60 6.62 -6.72 8.00
N MET A 61 5.77 -7.43 8.73
CA MET A 61 6.13 -8.13 9.97
C MET A 61 7.00 -9.38 9.72
N LEU A 62 6.77 -10.11 8.63
CA LEU A 62 7.50 -11.34 8.28
C LEU A 62 7.47 -12.42 9.36
N LEU A 63 6.29 -12.66 9.94
CA LEU A 63 6.08 -13.76 10.88
C LEU A 63 5.48 -14.96 10.14
N ASP A 64 6.19 -16.08 10.09
CA ASP A 64 5.78 -17.27 9.32
C ASP A 64 4.38 -17.79 9.68
N CYS A 65 3.91 -17.51 10.90
CA CYS A 65 2.57 -17.88 11.35
C CYS A 65 1.43 -17.20 10.55
N THR A 66 1.73 -16.16 9.75
CA THR A 66 0.74 -15.40 8.95
C THR A 66 0.61 -15.93 7.52
N ILE A 67 1.63 -16.66 7.03
CA ILE A 67 1.67 -17.19 5.65
C ILE A 67 0.40 -17.98 5.28
N PRO A 68 -0.15 -18.88 6.13
CA PRO A 68 -1.37 -19.61 5.79
C PRO A 68 -2.56 -18.69 5.47
N VAL A 69 -2.73 -17.62 6.23
CA VAL A 69 -3.84 -16.66 6.07
C VAL A 69 -3.63 -15.82 4.81
N LEU A 70 -2.41 -15.36 4.54
CA LEU A 70 -2.12 -14.62 3.30
C LEU A 70 -2.38 -15.48 2.05
N ILE A 71 -2.03 -16.76 2.08
CA ILE A 71 -2.34 -17.72 1.01
C ILE A 71 -3.86 -17.94 0.88
N GLU A 72 -4.58 -18.03 1.99
CA GLU A 72 -6.04 -18.18 2.00
C GLU A 72 -6.71 -16.96 1.34
N VAL A 73 -6.33 -15.75 1.75
CA VAL A 73 -6.83 -14.48 1.21
C VAL A 73 -6.58 -14.39 -0.30
N LEU A 74 -5.34 -14.62 -0.75
CA LEU A 74 -4.99 -14.57 -2.18
C LEU A 74 -5.79 -15.59 -3.03
N ASN A 75 -6.07 -16.78 -2.49
CA ASN A 75 -6.85 -17.83 -3.17
C ASN A 75 -8.36 -17.61 -3.13
N ASN A 76 -8.87 -16.71 -2.29
CA ASN A 76 -10.31 -16.48 -2.17
C ASN A 76 -10.82 -15.60 -3.31
N GLU A 77 -11.35 -16.21 -4.37
CA GLU A 77 -11.92 -15.46 -5.52
C GLU A 77 -13.18 -14.63 -5.18
N ASN A 78 -13.76 -14.80 -3.98
CA ASN A 78 -14.84 -13.93 -3.49
C ASN A 78 -14.33 -12.75 -2.67
N GLU A 79 -13.03 -12.66 -2.40
CA GLU A 79 -12.42 -11.51 -1.76
C GLU A 79 -12.15 -10.40 -2.79
N ASP A 80 -12.24 -9.16 -2.32
CA ASP A 80 -11.97 -7.97 -3.12
C ASP A 80 -10.55 -8.00 -3.69
N GLU A 81 -10.37 -7.59 -4.95
CA GLU A 81 -9.08 -7.65 -5.61
C GLU A 81 -8.03 -6.74 -4.96
N ILE A 82 -8.45 -5.68 -4.26
CA ILE A 82 -7.58 -4.80 -3.48
C ILE A 82 -6.93 -5.58 -2.33
N VAL A 83 -7.73 -6.35 -1.59
CA VAL A 83 -7.22 -7.18 -0.49
C VAL A 83 -6.33 -8.32 -1.03
N ARG A 84 -6.71 -8.91 -2.16
CA ARG A 84 -5.97 -10.02 -2.77
C ARG A 84 -4.62 -9.61 -3.33
N HIS A 85 -4.50 -8.46 -3.99
CA HIS A 85 -3.18 -8.01 -4.44
C HIS A 85 -2.26 -7.80 -3.25
N GLU A 86 -2.76 -7.18 -2.18
CA GLU A 86 -1.93 -6.87 -1.02
C GLU A 86 -1.46 -8.15 -0.31
N ALA A 87 -2.29 -9.20 -0.27
CA ALA A 87 -1.85 -10.52 0.17
C ALA A 87 -0.77 -11.13 -0.74
N GLY A 88 -0.86 -10.94 -2.06
CA GLY A 88 0.17 -11.35 -3.01
C GLY A 88 1.50 -10.61 -2.84
N GLU A 89 1.44 -9.30 -2.61
CA GLU A 89 2.62 -8.48 -2.34
C GLU A 89 3.26 -8.84 -1.00
N ALA A 90 2.44 -9.00 0.05
CA ALA A 90 2.88 -9.42 1.37
C ALA A 90 3.63 -10.76 1.31
N LEU A 91 3.14 -11.73 0.54
CA LEU A 91 3.83 -12.99 0.29
C LEU A 91 5.18 -12.79 -0.43
N GLY A 92 5.28 -11.81 -1.32
CA GLY A 92 6.52 -11.39 -1.97
C GLY A 92 7.59 -10.81 -1.04
N ASN A 93 7.22 -10.46 0.20
CA ASN A 93 8.16 -9.98 1.22
C ASN A 93 8.85 -11.11 2.00
N PHE A 94 8.33 -12.34 1.96
CA PHE A 94 8.94 -13.47 2.67
C PHE A 94 10.19 -13.99 1.96
N PRO A 95 11.15 -14.59 2.69
CA PRO A 95 12.23 -15.34 2.08
C PRO A 95 11.70 -16.40 1.11
N PHE A 96 12.52 -16.72 0.09
CA PHE A 96 12.13 -17.70 -0.92
C PHE A 96 11.62 -19.00 -0.29
N ASN A 97 10.39 -19.36 -0.65
CA ASN A 97 9.71 -20.57 -0.21
C ASN A 97 8.99 -21.16 -1.44
N GLU A 98 9.21 -22.44 -1.72
CA GLU A 98 8.67 -23.08 -2.92
C GLU A 98 7.14 -23.03 -2.98
N LYS A 99 6.46 -23.19 -1.84
CA LYS A 99 5.00 -23.07 -1.76
C LYS A 99 4.52 -21.66 -2.07
N ILE A 100 5.24 -20.64 -1.58
CA ILE A 100 4.92 -19.23 -1.90
C ILE A 100 5.11 -18.99 -3.40
N ALA A 101 6.25 -19.42 -3.96
CA ALA A 101 6.55 -19.25 -5.38
C ALA A 101 5.50 -19.90 -6.29
N GLN A 102 5.07 -21.12 -5.98
CA GLN A 102 4.00 -21.82 -6.72
C GLN A 102 2.66 -21.09 -6.66
N ILE A 103 2.30 -20.54 -5.49
CA ILE A 103 1.07 -19.77 -5.33
C ILE A 103 1.13 -18.45 -6.12
N LEU A 104 2.25 -17.73 -6.07
CA LEU A 104 2.45 -16.50 -6.84
C LEU A 104 2.44 -16.79 -8.35
N GLU A 105 3.08 -17.86 -8.82
CA GLU A 105 3.06 -18.27 -10.23
C GLU A 105 1.64 -18.65 -10.71
N LYS A 106 0.85 -19.32 -9.85
CA LYS A 106 -0.55 -19.61 -10.14
C LYS A 106 -1.34 -18.31 -10.34
N HIS A 107 -1.21 -17.36 -9.42
CA HIS A 107 -2.00 -16.13 -9.42
C HIS A 107 -1.47 -15.03 -10.34
N SER A 108 -0.25 -15.14 -10.86
CA SER A 108 0.25 -14.27 -11.94
C SER A 108 -0.52 -14.44 -13.26
N LYS A 109 -1.46 -15.39 -13.32
CA LYS A 109 -2.38 -15.65 -14.43
C LYS A 109 -3.85 -15.42 -14.01
N SER A 110 -4.09 -14.69 -12.92
CA SER A 110 -5.44 -14.35 -12.45
C SER A 110 -6.22 -13.54 -13.49
N ASN A 111 -7.54 -13.66 -13.45
CA ASN A 111 -8.44 -12.81 -14.26
C ASN A 111 -8.54 -11.38 -13.69
N SER A 112 -8.21 -11.17 -12.41
CA SER A 112 -8.03 -9.83 -11.85
C SER A 112 -6.65 -9.32 -12.25
N LYS A 113 -6.63 -8.23 -13.01
CA LYS A 113 -5.41 -7.61 -13.52
C LYS A 113 -4.49 -7.16 -12.37
N PRO A 114 -4.96 -6.45 -11.31
CA PRO A 114 -4.12 -6.10 -10.17
C PRO A 114 -3.50 -7.33 -9.49
N VAL A 115 -4.27 -8.39 -9.25
CA VAL A 115 -3.74 -9.62 -8.62
C VAL A 115 -2.69 -10.29 -9.49
N ALA A 116 -2.93 -10.38 -10.80
CA ALA A 116 -1.98 -10.97 -11.75
C ALA A 116 -0.66 -10.17 -11.82
N GLU A 117 -0.76 -8.85 -11.93
CA GLU A 117 0.39 -7.94 -11.97
C GLU A 117 1.21 -8.00 -10.68
N THR A 118 0.56 -7.95 -9.51
CA THR A 118 1.24 -8.05 -8.21
C THR A 118 1.94 -9.39 -8.05
N CYS A 119 1.27 -10.50 -8.37
CA CYS A 119 1.89 -11.82 -8.24
C CYS A 119 3.05 -12.01 -9.21
N PHE A 120 3.00 -11.42 -10.40
CA PHE A 120 4.14 -11.37 -11.31
C PHE A 120 5.32 -10.60 -10.70
N ILE A 121 5.09 -9.42 -10.13
CA ILE A 121 6.14 -8.62 -9.49
C ILE A 121 6.74 -9.35 -8.29
N ALA A 122 5.89 -9.87 -7.40
CA ALA A 122 6.28 -10.63 -6.22
C ALA A 122 7.10 -11.87 -6.59
N LEU A 123 6.70 -12.62 -7.62
CA LEU A 123 7.46 -13.79 -8.10
C LEU A 123 8.86 -13.41 -8.59
N ASN A 124 8.98 -12.32 -9.36
CA ASN A 124 10.28 -11.81 -9.80
C ASN A 124 11.15 -11.42 -8.60
N LYS A 125 10.58 -10.70 -7.62
CA LYS A 125 11.28 -10.30 -6.39
C LYS A 125 11.79 -11.49 -5.59
N ILE A 126 10.95 -12.47 -5.25
CA ILE A 126 11.37 -13.59 -4.39
C ILE A 126 12.45 -14.47 -5.04
N ASN A 127 12.46 -14.55 -6.38
CA ASN A 127 13.45 -15.32 -7.13
C ASN A 127 14.85 -14.70 -7.06
N LEU A 128 14.95 -13.41 -6.74
CA LEU A 128 16.24 -12.76 -6.46
C LEU A 128 16.85 -13.21 -5.13
N LYS A 129 16.06 -13.85 -4.25
CA LYS A 129 16.48 -14.30 -2.91
C LYS A 129 17.09 -13.15 -2.07
N ARG A 130 16.59 -11.94 -2.31
CA ARG A 130 16.91 -10.71 -1.57
C ARG A 130 15.66 -10.24 -0.83
N ASN A 131 15.86 -9.54 0.28
CA ASN A 131 14.76 -8.93 1.03
C ASN A 131 15.21 -7.65 1.76
N ASP A 132 15.90 -6.79 1.01
CA ASP A 132 16.48 -5.57 1.55
C ASP A 132 15.40 -4.55 1.92
N ILE A 133 15.69 -3.75 2.95
CA ILE A 133 14.85 -2.62 3.36
C ILE A 133 15.34 -1.39 2.60
N SER A 134 14.41 -0.64 2.03
CA SER A 134 14.68 0.57 1.26
C SER A 134 15.15 1.73 2.15
N VAL A 135 15.60 2.82 1.52
CA VAL A 135 15.92 4.07 2.23
C VAL A 135 14.68 4.73 2.88
N PHE A 136 13.48 4.24 2.56
CA PHE A 136 12.20 4.65 3.15
C PHE A 136 11.70 3.69 4.24
N ASN A 137 12.55 2.77 4.72
CA ASN A 137 12.22 1.77 5.75
C ASN A 137 11.08 0.81 5.37
N SER A 138 10.86 0.62 4.06
CA SER A 138 9.86 -0.31 3.49
C SER A 138 10.53 -1.48 2.78
N ARG A 139 9.82 -2.61 2.66
CA ARG A 139 10.18 -3.68 1.73
C ARG A 139 9.45 -3.47 0.42
N ASP A 140 10.11 -2.81 -0.52
CA ASP A 140 9.52 -2.46 -1.80
C ASP A 140 9.29 -3.69 -2.69
N PRO A 141 8.24 -3.71 -3.52
CA PRO A 141 7.95 -4.81 -4.46
C PRO A 141 9.01 -5.01 -5.56
N ALA A 142 9.89 -4.03 -5.82
CA ALA A 142 11.06 -4.18 -6.68
C ALA A 142 12.27 -3.39 -6.15
N TYR A 143 13.47 -3.76 -6.61
CA TYR A 143 14.69 -3.01 -6.29
C TYR A 143 14.88 -1.85 -7.28
N PRO A 144 15.40 -0.69 -6.83
CA PRO A 144 15.66 0.41 -7.75
C PRO A 144 16.70 0.01 -8.80
N LEU A 145 16.58 0.56 -10.01
CA LEU A 145 17.64 0.44 -11.03
C LEU A 145 18.99 0.92 -10.49
N GLU A 146 20.07 0.24 -10.87
CA GLU A 146 21.44 0.59 -10.51
C GLU A 146 22.24 0.98 -11.76
N ASN A 147 23.16 1.94 -11.62
CA ASN A 147 24.09 2.36 -12.68
C ASN A 147 23.44 2.85 -13.99
N VAL A 148 22.24 3.45 -13.91
CA VAL A 148 21.52 4.05 -15.05
C VAL A 148 21.45 5.58 -14.92
N SER A 149 21.26 6.28 -16.05
CA SER A 149 21.01 7.72 -16.04
C SER A 149 19.53 8.04 -15.74
N PHE A 150 19.25 9.30 -15.38
CA PHE A 150 17.88 9.78 -15.20
C PHE A 150 17.04 9.61 -16.48
N GLU A 151 17.62 9.87 -17.65
CA GLU A 151 16.97 9.74 -18.95
C GLU A 151 16.64 8.29 -19.28
N GLU A 152 17.55 7.36 -18.96
CA GLU A 152 17.34 5.93 -19.15
C GLU A 152 16.24 5.40 -18.24
N ALA A 153 16.26 5.74 -16.95
CA ALA A 153 15.21 5.37 -16.02
C ALA A 153 13.85 5.95 -16.43
N THR A 154 13.81 7.21 -16.88
CA THR A 154 12.58 7.86 -17.38
C THR A 154 12.02 7.12 -18.60
N LYS A 155 12.90 6.72 -19.54
CA LYS A 155 12.50 5.96 -20.72
C LYS A 155 11.89 4.61 -20.33
N ILE A 156 12.52 3.88 -19.42
CA ILE A 156 12.00 2.59 -18.93
C ILE A 156 10.64 2.78 -18.25
N PHE A 157 10.53 3.74 -17.34
CA PHE A 157 9.32 4.01 -16.55
C PHE A 157 8.08 4.30 -17.43
N LEU A 158 8.26 5.08 -18.50
CA LEU A 158 7.19 5.51 -19.42
C LEU A 158 7.02 4.61 -20.65
N SER A 159 7.66 3.44 -20.70
CA SER A 159 7.60 2.51 -21.82
C SER A 159 6.61 1.36 -21.61
N ASP A 160 6.45 0.53 -22.64
CA ASP A 160 5.73 -0.76 -22.59
C ASP A 160 6.61 -1.93 -22.10
N GLU A 161 7.74 -1.64 -21.43
CA GLU A 161 8.55 -2.66 -20.77
C GLU A 161 7.73 -3.49 -19.76
N ASN A 162 8.25 -4.66 -19.40
CA ASN A 162 7.60 -5.49 -18.40
C ASN A 162 7.44 -4.74 -17.06
N LEU A 163 6.35 -5.01 -16.35
CA LEU A 163 5.95 -4.23 -15.18
C LEU A 163 7.00 -4.23 -14.06
N TYR A 164 7.72 -5.34 -13.86
CA TYR A 164 8.80 -5.40 -12.87
C TYR A 164 9.91 -4.40 -13.20
N LYS A 165 10.34 -4.34 -14.46
CA LYS A 165 11.37 -3.39 -14.91
C LYS A 165 10.93 -1.92 -14.76
N ARG A 166 9.65 -1.65 -14.99
CA ARG A 166 9.05 -0.33 -14.78
C ARG A 166 8.99 0.04 -13.29
N TYR A 167 8.74 -0.93 -12.40
CA TYR A 167 8.83 -0.75 -10.95
C TYR A 167 10.27 -0.45 -10.51
N GLU A 168 11.29 -1.12 -11.06
CA GLU A 168 12.69 -0.79 -10.77
C GLU A 168 13.00 0.68 -11.11
N ALA A 169 12.51 1.17 -12.24
CA ALA A 169 12.65 2.57 -12.63
C ALA A 169 11.86 3.51 -11.71
N MET A 170 10.67 3.11 -11.29
CA MET A 170 9.83 3.86 -10.35
C MET A 170 10.56 4.08 -9.02
N PHE A 171 11.13 3.03 -8.42
CA PHE A 171 11.87 3.14 -7.15
C PHE A 171 13.18 3.91 -7.30
N PHE A 172 13.84 3.84 -8.46
CA PHE A 172 14.97 4.72 -8.76
C PHE A 172 14.55 6.19 -8.75
N LEU A 173 13.46 6.55 -9.45
CA LEU A 173 12.93 7.92 -9.49
C LEU A 173 12.50 8.41 -8.11
N ARG A 174 11.83 7.56 -7.31
CA ARG A 174 11.51 7.86 -5.90
C ARG A 174 12.76 8.21 -5.11
N ASN A 175 13.80 7.40 -5.23
CA ASN A 175 15.03 7.57 -4.46
C ASN A 175 15.82 8.83 -4.88
N LEU A 176 15.67 9.29 -6.13
CA LEU A 176 16.21 10.58 -6.54
C LEU A 176 15.50 11.74 -5.85
N GLY A 177 14.16 11.69 -5.75
CA GLY A 177 13.34 12.70 -5.07
C GLY A 177 13.43 14.12 -5.64
N THR A 178 14.07 14.29 -6.80
CA THR A 178 14.20 15.60 -7.47
C THR A 178 12.87 16.04 -8.05
N LYS A 179 12.75 17.34 -8.35
CA LYS A 179 11.56 17.89 -9.00
C LYS A 179 11.28 17.19 -10.33
N GLU A 180 12.30 16.96 -11.14
CA GLU A 180 12.21 16.31 -12.43
C GLU A 180 11.73 14.85 -12.29
N ALA A 181 12.22 14.13 -11.28
CA ALA A 181 11.78 12.76 -11.00
C ALA A 181 10.30 12.72 -10.60
N ILE A 182 9.86 13.65 -9.75
CA ILE A 182 8.45 13.76 -9.34
C ILE A 182 7.53 14.13 -10.51
N GLU A 183 7.99 15.02 -11.41
CA GLU A 183 7.27 15.33 -12.64
C GLU A 183 7.14 14.12 -13.58
N VAL A 184 8.18 13.27 -13.66
CA VAL A 184 8.10 12.00 -14.40
C VAL A 184 7.13 11.03 -13.75
N LEU A 185 7.19 10.85 -12.42
CA LEU A 185 6.23 10.02 -11.68
C LEU A 185 4.78 10.50 -11.92
N GLY A 186 4.55 11.82 -11.90
CA GLY A 186 3.25 12.40 -12.22
C GLY A 186 2.72 12.08 -13.61
N LYS A 187 3.60 11.90 -14.62
CA LYS A 187 3.21 11.43 -15.96
C LYS A 187 2.76 9.96 -15.95
N GLY A 188 3.39 9.13 -15.12
CA GLY A 188 3.01 7.73 -14.94
C GLY A 188 1.61 7.54 -14.37
N MET A 189 1.03 8.57 -13.75
CA MET A 189 -0.35 8.52 -13.27
C MET A 189 -1.39 8.39 -14.39
N ASP A 190 -1.02 8.59 -15.66
CA ASP A 190 -1.91 8.38 -16.82
C ASP A 190 -1.79 6.97 -17.44
N ASP A 191 -1.16 6.02 -16.73
CA ASP A 191 -1.07 4.60 -17.15
C ASP A 191 -2.42 3.84 -17.06
N GLU A 192 -2.53 2.75 -17.82
CA GLU A 192 -3.70 1.87 -17.89
C GLU A 192 -3.75 0.84 -16.74
N SER A 193 -2.63 0.55 -16.08
CA SER A 193 -2.59 -0.31 -14.89
C SER A 193 -3.00 0.50 -13.65
N ALA A 194 -4.08 0.07 -13.01
CA ALA A 194 -4.49 0.60 -11.71
C ALA A 194 -3.43 0.32 -10.64
N LEU A 195 -2.78 -0.85 -10.68
CA LEU A 195 -1.72 -1.22 -9.74
C LEU A 195 -0.50 -0.29 -9.87
N PHE A 196 -0.06 -0.01 -11.10
CA PHE A 196 1.07 0.89 -11.35
C PHE A 196 0.79 2.31 -10.84
N LYS A 197 -0.41 2.85 -11.10
CA LYS A 197 -0.83 4.17 -10.61
C LYS A 197 -0.98 4.22 -9.10
N HIS A 198 -1.48 3.15 -8.49
CA HIS A 198 -1.54 2.98 -7.04
C HIS A 198 -0.14 3.06 -6.44
N GLU A 199 0.82 2.30 -6.98
CA GLU A 199 2.20 2.32 -6.46
C GLU A 199 2.85 3.70 -6.57
N ILE A 200 2.61 4.43 -7.67
CA ILE A 200 3.10 5.81 -7.81
C ILE A 200 2.53 6.70 -6.70
N ALA A 201 1.24 6.57 -6.37
CA ALA A 201 0.62 7.32 -5.29
C ALA A 201 1.25 6.95 -3.92
N PHE A 202 1.45 5.65 -3.66
CA PHE A 202 2.08 5.15 -2.43
C PHE A 202 3.48 5.74 -2.23
N ILE A 203 4.35 5.67 -3.26
CA ILE A 203 5.70 6.23 -3.16
C ILE A 203 5.70 7.76 -3.08
N CYS A 204 4.69 8.46 -3.62
CA CYS A 204 4.53 9.89 -3.41
C CYS A 204 4.20 10.21 -1.95
N GLY A 205 3.37 9.38 -1.32
CA GLY A 205 3.11 9.43 0.11
C GLY A 205 4.39 9.22 0.93
N GLN A 206 5.19 8.20 0.61
CA GLN A 206 6.49 7.94 1.26
C GLN A 206 7.46 9.12 1.16
N MET A 207 7.53 9.77 0.00
CA MET A 207 8.36 10.96 -0.20
C MET A 207 7.84 12.18 0.55
N ALA A 208 6.54 12.22 0.86
CA ALA A 208 5.84 13.36 1.47
C ALA A 208 6.15 14.72 0.79
N ASN A 209 6.46 14.71 -0.51
CA ASN A 209 6.89 15.90 -1.23
C ASN A 209 5.67 16.64 -1.82
N PRO A 210 5.43 17.92 -1.46
CA PRO A 210 4.28 18.69 -1.95
C PRO A 210 4.18 18.83 -3.47
N LEU A 211 5.27 18.63 -4.22
CA LEU A 211 5.25 18.64 -5.68
C LEU A 211 4.32 17.56 -6.28
N SER A 212 4.00 16.52 -5.51
CA SER A 212 3.07 15.46 -5.94
C SER A 212 1.59 15.81 -5.77
N THR A 213 1.28 16.85 -5.00
CA THR A 213 -0.10 17.18 -4.55
C THR A 213 -1.09 17.27 -5.72
N ASP A 214 -0.70 17.88 -6.84
CA ASP A 214 -1.64 18.24 -7.89
C ASP A 214 -2.12 17.04 -8.69
N PHE A 215 -1.22 16.10 -9.00
CA PHE A 215 -1.61 14.89 -9.71
C PHE A 215 -2.31 13.87 -8.79
N LEU A 216 -1.98 13.83 -7.49
CA LEU A 216 -2.72 13.04 -6.50
C LEU A 216 -4.17 13.53 -6.36
N ILE A 217 -4.38 14.84 -6.23
CA ILE A 217 -5.72 15.45 -6.18
C ILE A 217 -6.48 15.18 -7.50
N LYS A 218 -5.82 15.32 -8.65
CA LYS A 218 -6.43 15.03 -9.96
C LYS A 218 -6.98 13.61 -10.01
N LYS A 219 -6.23 12.62 -9.53
CA LYS A 219 -6.60 11.20 -9.61
C LYS A 219 -7.63 10.82 -8.55
N MET A 220 -7.50 11.31 -7.31
CA MET A 220 -8.52 11.13 -6.27
C MET A 220 -9.90 11.69 -6.69
N ASN A 221 -9.93 12.84 -7.39
CA ASN A 221 -11.16 13.48 -7.87
C ASN A 221 -11.81 12.79 -9.08
N ASN A 222 -11.11 11.89 -9.76
CA ASN A 222 -11.64 11.25 -10.96
C ASN A 222 -12.59 10.12 -10.58
N GLU A 223 -13.90 10.33 -10.73
CA GLU A 223 -14.93 9.32 -10.43
C GLU A 223 -14.86 8.06 -11.32
N ASN A 224 -14.17 8.14 -12.47
CA ASN A 224 -13.92 7.00 -13.34
C ASN A 224 -12.58 6.31 -13.04
N GLU A 225 -11.80 6.80 -12.07
CA GLU A 225 -10.56 6.16 -11.66
C GLU A 225 -10.82 4.99 -10.72
N HIS A 226 -9.95 3.98 -10.79
CA HIS A 226 -10.05 2.79 -9.97
C HIS A 226 -10.01 3.11 -8.47
N GLY A 227 -10.83 2.43 -7.66
CA GLY A 227 -10.91 2.65 -6.21
C GLY A 227 -9.56 2.55 -5.51
N MET A 228 -8.75 1.57 -5.92
CA MET A 228 -7.34 1.37 -5.49
C MET A 228 -6.48 2.64 -5.61
N VAL A 229 -6.48 3.27 -6.80
CA VAL A 229 -5.68 4.47 -7.05
C VAL A 229 -6.22 5.65 -6.23
N ARG A 230 -7.55 5.76 -6.11
CA ARG A 230 -8.18 6.88 -5.40
C ARG A 230 -7.89 6.83 -3.90
N HIS A 231 -7.93 5.66 -3.26
CA HIS A 231 -7.62 5.56 -1.83
C HIS A 231 -6.15 5.86 -1.57
N GLU A 232 -5.24 5.33 -2.38
CA GLU A 232 -3.81 5.54 -2.20
C GLU A 232 -3.42 7.02 -2.39
N CYS A 233 -4.08 7.69 -3.34
CA CYS A 233 -3.96 9.15 -3.46
C CYS A 233 -4.44 9.88 -2.20
N ALA A 234 -5.53 9.43 -1.57
CA ALA A 234 -6.03 10.05 -0.35
C ALA A 234 -5.06 9.87 0.83
N GLU A 235 -4.47 8.69 0.99
CA GLU A 235 -3.47 8.42 2.03
C GLU A 235 -2.20 9.24 1.83
N ALA A 236 -1.67 9.27 0.60
CA ALA A 236 -0.53 10.10 0.24
C ALA A 236 -0.77 11.58 0.55
N LEU A 237 -1.97 12.10 0.25
CA LEU A 237 -2.36 13.47 0.59
C LEU A 237 -2.46 13.69 2.11
N GLY A 238 -2.91 12.70 2.86
CA GLY A 238 -2.92 12.73 4.33
C GLY A 238 -1.51 12.89 4.91
N ILE A 239 -0.54 12.14 4.37
CA ILE A 239 0.87 12.19 4.78
C ILE A 239 1.52 13.51 4.39
N ILE A 240 1.31 14.01 3.16
CA ILE A 240 1.85 15.30 2.70
C ILE A 240 1.30 16.46 3.55
N GLY A 241 0.03 16.38 3.96
CA GLY A 241 -0.49 17.13 5.09
C GLY A 241 -0.53 18.65 4.96
N ASN A 242 -0.42 19.23 3.76
CA ASN A 242 -0.55 20.69 3.57
C ASN A 242 -2.04 21.12 3.46
N GLU A 243 -2.31 22.44 3.56
CA GLU A 243 -3.69 22.97 3.51
C GLU A 243 -4.44 22.59 2.22
N LYS A 244 -3.73 22.49 1.09
CA LYS A 244 -4.31 22.07 -0.20
C LYS A 244 -4.76 20.61 -0.16
N CYS A 245 -3.98 19.74 0.50
CA CYS A 245 -4.32 18.33 0.71
C CYS A 245 -5.58 18.21 1.58
N LEU A 246 -5.62 18.90 2.73
CA LEU A 246 -6.77 18.86 3.63
C LEU A 246 -8.06 19.32 2.94
N LYS A 247 -8.00 20.44 2.18
CA LYS A 247 -9.14 20.94 1.41
C LYS A 247 -9.63 19.95 0.34
N ALA A 248 -8.75 19.13 -0.20
CA ALA A 248 -9.12 18.09 -1.16
C ALA A 248 -9.79 16.90 -0.45
N LEU A 249 -9.18 16.40 0.63
CA LEU A 249 -9.68 15.26 1.41
C LEU A 249 -11.08 15.49 1.97
N VAL A 250 -11.34 16.66 2.56
CA VAL A 250 -12.63 16.96 3.21
C VAL A 250 -13.83 16.82 2.26
N LYS A 251 -13.63 16.96 0.94
CA LYS A 251 -14.69 16.79 -0.07
C LYS A 251 -15.21 15.35 -0.17
N PHE A 252 -14.44 14.36 0.28
CA PHE A 252 -14.73 12.93 0.12
C PHE A 252 -15.11 12.22 1.43
N LYS A 253 -15.34 12.97 2.53
CA LYS A 253 -15.82 12.42 3.80
C LYS A 253 -17.12 11.60 3.69
N GLU A 254 -17.95 11.94 2.70
CA GLU A 254 -19.22 11.27 2.42
C GLU A 254 -19.20 10.59 1.05
N SER A 255 -18.02 10.20 0.56
CA SER A 255 -17.88 9.51 -0.72
C SER A 255 -18.68 8.21 -0.74
N LYS A 256 -19.31 7.90 -1.87
CA LYS A 256 -19.99 6.61 -2.10
C LYS A 256 -19.02 5.46 -2.37
N CYS A 257 -17.77 5.77 -2.69
CA CYS A 257 -16.70 4.79 -2.77
C CYS A 257 -16.18 4.53 -1.36
N ASP A 258 -16.53 3.38 -0.78
CA ASP A 258 -16.26 3.04 0.61
C ASP A 258 -14.78 3.14 0.96
N ILE A 259 -13.90 2.52 0.17
CA ILE A 259 -12.44 2.54 0.40
C ILE A 259 -11.88 3.97 0.38
N LEU A 260 -12.35 4.83 -0.53
CA LEU A 260 -11.93 6.24 -0.56
C LEU A 260 -12.44 7.00 0.67
N ARG A 261 -13.69 6.80 1.05
CA ARG A 261 -14.29 7.45 2.23
C ARG A 261 -13.50 7.08 3.50
N GLU A 262 -13.20 5.80 3.66
CA GLU A 262 -12.44 5.27 4.78
C GLU A 262 -10.99 5.79 4.80
N SER A 263 -10.29 5.80 3.66
CA SER A 263 -8.93 6.37 3.59
C SER A 263 -8.93 7.86 3.87
N VAL A 264 -9.98 8.61 3.49
CA VAL A 264 -10.13 10.03 3.86
C VAL A 264 -10.33 10.20 5.36
N GLU A 265 -11.10 9.33 6.02
CA GLU A 265 -11.24 9.35 7.48
C GLU A 265 -9.87 9.15 8.15
N VAL A 266 -9.11 8.14 7.72
CA VAL A 266 -7.77 7.82 8.24
C VAL A 266 -6.79 8.97 7.95
N ALA A 267 -6.78 9.51 6.73
CA ALA A 267 -5.89 10.61 6.32
C ALA A 267 -6.15 11.89 7.13
N ILE A 268 -7.41 12.19 7.45
CA ILE A 268 -7.77 13.35 8.27
C ILE A 268 -7.39 13.12 9.74
N ASP A 269 -7.57 11.91 10.26
CA ASP A 269 -7.09 11.54 11.61
C ASP A 269 -5.56 11.68 11.71
N LEU A 270 -4.82 11.17 10.72
CA LEU A 270 -3.37 11.30 10.64
C LEU A 270 -2.93 12.76 10.54
N HIS A 271 -3.59 13.57 9.72
CA HIS A 271 -3.32 15.00 9.64
C HIS A 271 -3.57 15.70 10.98
N GLY A 272 -4.64 15.34 11.69
CA GLY A 272 -4.92 15.82 13.04
C GLY A 272 -3.79 15.48 14.02
N TYR A 273 -3.32 14.24 13.99
CA TYR A 273 -2.20 13.78 14.81
C TYR A 273 -0.90 14.55 14.52
N VAL A 274 -0.50 14.64 13.24
CA VAL A 274 0.76 15.30 12.82
C VAL A 274 0.80 16.79 13.22
N ASN A 275 -0.37 17.43 13.31
CA ASN A 275 -0.51 18.83 13.70
C ASN A 275 -0.91 19.04 15.18
N SER A 276 -0.89 17.97 15.98
CA SER A 276 -1.20 18.02 17.41
C SER A 276 0.07 17.90 18.28
N ASP A 277 -0.08 18.10 19.59
CA ASP A 277 0.97 17.83 20.58
C ASP A 277 1.06 16.34 20.98
N GLU A 278 0.32 15.44 20.30
CA GLU A 278 0.35 14.01 20.57
C GLU A 278 1.73 13.42 20.24
N LYS A 279 2.26 12.59 21.16
CA LYS A 279 3.59 11.98 21.01
C LYS A 279 3.59 10.67 20.23
N GLU A 280 2.44 9.98 20.17
CA GLU A 280 2.31 8.66 19.55
C GLU A 280 0.96 8.53 18.84
N TYR A 281 0.98 8.15 17.56
CA TYR A 281 -0.24 7.98 16.75
C TYR A 281 -1.12 6.84 17.26
N CYS A 282 -0.50 5.81 17.82
CA CYS A 282 -1.16 4.56 18.26
C CYS A 282 -1.90 4.68 19.60
N VAL A 283 -2.21 5.89 20.06
CA VAL A 283 -3.05 6.10 21.24
C VAL A 283 -4.51 6.13 20.77
N VAL A 284 -5.34 5.24 21.34
CA VAL A 284 -6.79 5.13 21.08
C VAL A 284 -7.55 5.40 22.38
#